data_AF-A0A1U7JBL6-F1
#
_entry.id   AF-A0A1U7JBL6-F1
#
_cell.length_a   1.000
_cell.length_b   1.000
_cell.length_c   1.000
_cell.angle_alpha   90.00
_cell.angle_beta   90.00
_cell.angle_gamma   90.00
#
_symmetry.space_group_name_H-M   'P 1'
#
loop_
_entity.id
_entity.type
_entity.pdbx_description
1 polymer ?
#
loop_
_entity_poly.entity_id
_entity_poly.type
_entity_poly.pdbx_seq_one_letter_code
_entity_poly.pdbx_strand_id
1 'polypeptide(L)' 'METIAIQVDRDVAKAYREAAPAEQLKIQQLLNSWFKQTMKRRSLDDIIRDMQAQAQANGLTPDILSKIL' A
#
# COMPACT_ATOMS: atom_id res chain seq x y z
N MET A 1 -4.95 -2.12 -17.37
CA MET A 1 -3.90 -1.28 -16.76
C MET A 1 -4.01 0.08 -17.41
N GLU A 2 -3.78 1.16 -16.65
CA GLU A 2 -3.77 2.52 -17.18
C GLU A 2 -2.34 3.07 -17.18
N THR A 3 -2.03 3.95 -18.13
CA THR A 3 -0.68 4.52 -18.28
C THR A 3 -0.63 5.90 -17.66
N ILE A 4 0.32 6.11 -16.75
CA ILE A 4 0.68 7.42 -16.22
C ILE A 4 2.09 7.79 -16.68
N ALA A 5 2.31 9.08 -16.99
CA ALA A 5 3.63 9.59 -17.32
C ALA A 5 4.31 10.10 -16.03
N ILE A 6 5.44 9.50 -15.68
CA ILE A 6 6.24 9.87 -14.50
C ILE A 6 7.58 10.41 -15.00
N GLN A 7 7.96 11.60 -14.55
CA GLN A 7 9.29 12.12 -14.81
C GLN A 7 10.30 11.40 -13.93
N VAL A 8 11.40 10.96 -14.54
CA VAL A 8 12.53 10.31 -13.87
C VAL A 8 13.82 10.93 -14.38
N ASP A 9 14.92 10.70 -13.69
CA ASP A 9 16.22 11.18 -14.12
C ASP A 9 16.61 10.64 -15.51
N ARG A 10 17.39 11.43 -16.24
CA ARG A 10 17.69 11.18 -17.66
C ARG A 10 18.41 9.85 -17.89
N ASP A 11 19.33 9.52 -17.00
CA ASP A 11 20.10 8.27 -16.99
C ASP A 11 19.20 7.07 -16.70
N VAL A 12 18.28 7.17 -15.73
CA VAL A 12 17.27 6.15 -15.44
C VAL A 12 16.38 5.90 -16.66
N ALA A 13 15.89 6.98 -17.30
CA ALA A 13 15.08 6.87 -18.51
C ALA A 13 15.84 6.20 -19.66
N LYS A 14 17.15 6.45 -19.78
CA LYS A 14 18.00 5.81 -20.78
C LYS A 14 18.18 4.31 -20.48
N ALA A 15 18.56 3.96 -19.25
CA ALA A 15 18.76 2.58 -18.83
C ALA A 15 17.48 1.74 -18.98
N TYR A 16 16.32 2.29 -18.61
CA TYR A 16 15.04 1.59 -18.77
C TYR A 16 14.70 1.31 -20.25
N ARG A 17 14.95 2.27 -21.15
CA ARG A 17 14.71 2.10 -22.59
C ARG A 17 15.65 1.09 -23.25
N GLU A 18 16.88 0.99 -22.75
CA GLU A 18 17.90 0.06 -23.25
C GLU A 18 17.74 -1.36 -22.66
N ALA A 19 17.01 -1.51 -21.56
CA ALA A 19 16.73 -2.79 -20.92
C ALA A 19 15.87 -3.70 -21.81
N ALA A 20 16.03 -5.02 -21.64
CA ALA A 20 15.24 -6.01 -22.36
C ALA A 20 13.74 -5.91 -22.01
N PRO A 21 12.82 -6.29 -22.92
CA PRO A 21 11.38 -6.20 -22.66
C PRO A 21 10.93 -6.94 -21.39
N ALA A 22 11.55 -8.09 -21.08
CA ALA A 22 11.26 -8.85 -19.87
C ALA A 22 11.67 -8.10 -18.59
N GLU A 23 12.77 -7.35 -18.64
CA GLU A 23 13.25 -6.55 -17.52
C GLU A 23 12.38 -5.30 -17.31
N GLN A 24 12.00 -4.62 -18.40
CA GLN A 24 11.03 -3.51 -18.37
C GLN A 24 9.72 -3.95 -17.71
N LEU A 25 9.18 -5.11 -18.09
CA LEU A 25 7.96 -5.66 -17.51
C LEU A 25 8.10 -5.91 -16.00
N LYS A 26 9.24 -6.48 -15.57
CA LYS A 26 9.52 -6.73 -14.16
C LYS A 26 9.56 -5.42 -13.36
N ILE A 27 10.23 -4.40 -13.90
CA ILE A 27 10.30 -3.06 -13.29
C ILE A 27 8.89 -2.45 -13.21
N GLN A 28 8.09 -2.56 -14.27
CA GLN A 28 6.70 -2.06 -14.28
C GLN A 28 5.84 -2.74 -13.20
N GLN A 29 5.99 -4.05 -12.99
CA GLN A 29 5.25 -4.77 -11.94
C GLN A 29 5.68 -4.33 -10.53
N LEU A 30 6.98 -4.11 -10.33
CA LEU A 30 7.53 -3.61 -9.07
C LEU A 30 6.98 -2.22 -8.74
N LEU A 31 7.03 -1.29 -9.70
CA LEU A 31 6.50 0.06 -9.54
C LEU A 31 5.00 0.05 -9.25
N ASN A 32 4.21 -0.76 -9.96
CA ASN A 32 2.78 -0.89 -9.69
C ASN A 32 2.49 -1.38 -8.25
N SER A 33 3.27 -2.34 -7.77
CA SER A 33 3.11 -2.88 -6.42
C SER A 33 3.50 -1.86 -5.36
N TRP A 34 4.56 -1.08 -5.63
CA TRP A 34 4.97 0.02 -4.78
C TRP A 34 3.91 1.13 -4.75
N PHE A 35 3.39 1.58 -5.90
CA PHE A 35 2.30 2.56 -5.96
C PHE A 35 1.07 2.12 -5.17
N LYS A 36 0.66 0.86 -5.31
CA LYS A 36 -0.47 0.33 -4.53
C LYS A 36 -0.24 0.40 -3.03
N GLN A 37 0.99 0.15 -2.56
CA GLN A 37 1.30 0.20 -1.13
C GLN A 37 1.36 1.64 -0.62
N THR A 38 2.05 2.52 -1.34
CA THR A 38 2.29 3.90 -0.90
C THR A 38 1.04 4.77 -1.04
N MET A 39 0.23 4.54 -2.07
CA MET A 39 -1.03 5.27 -2.30
C MET A 39 -2.20 4.67 -1.54
N LYS A 40 -2.03 3.50 -0.89
CA LYS A 40 -3.02 2.98 0.06
C LYS A 40 -3.03 3.88 1.28
N ARG A 41 -3.81 4.96 1.20
CA ARG A 41 -4.24 5.70 2.38
C ARG A 41 -5.03 4.72 3.24
N ARG A 42 -4.52 4.36 4.42
CA ARG A 42 -5.37 3.74 5.43
C ARG A 42 -6.47 4.75 5.72
N SER A 43 -7.72 4.36 5.45
CA SER A 43 -8.84 5.18 5.88
C SER A 43 -8.86 5.20 7.41
N LEU A 44 -9.41 6.26 8.00
CA LEU A 44 -9.67 6.28 9.43
C LEU A 44 -10.52 5.06 9.84
N ASP A 45 -11.43 4.64 8.96
CA ASP A 45 -12.25 3.44 9.14
C ASP A 45 -11.42 2.16 9.20
N ASP A 46 -10.38 2.02 8.38
CA ASP A 46 -9.45 0.87 8.46
C ASP A 46 -8.70 0.85 9.80
N ILE A 47 -8.26 2.02 10.27
CA ILE A 47 -7.58 2.16 11.56
C ILE A 47 -8.52 1.82 12.71
N ILE A 48 -9.76 2.32 12.68
CA ILE A 48 -10.77 2.03 13.70
C ILE A 48 -11.11 0.54 13.70
N ARG A 49 -11.26 -0.11 12.54
CA ARG A 49 -11.51 -1.55 12.44
C ARG A 49 -10.37 -2.38 13.03
N ASP A 50 -9.12 -2.03 12.71
CA ASP A 50 -7.94 -2.71 13.28
C ASP A 50 -7.89 -2.54 14.80
N MET A 51 -8.16 -1.33 15.31
CA MET A 51 -8.22 -1.06 16.75
C MET A 51 -9.34 -1.84 17.44
N GLN A 52 -10.53 -1.92 16.83
CA GLN A 52 -11.65 -2.70 17.36
C GLN A 52 -11.34 -4.19 17.39
N ALA A 53 -10.74 -4.73 16.32
CA ALA A 53 -10.33 -6.13 16.25
C ALA A 53 -9.26 -6.44 17.31
N GLN A 54 -8.30 -5.54 17.52
CA GLN A 54 -7.27 -5.70 18.55
C GLN A 54 -7.84 -5.58 19.96
N ALA A 55 -8.80 -4.68 20.20
CA ALA A 55 -9.51 -4.56 21.46
C ALA A 55 -10.26 -5.86 21.79
N GLN A 56 -11.00 -6.41 20.83
CA GLN A 56 -11.69 -7.70 20.98
C GLN A 56 -10.73 -8.85 21.25
N ALA A 57 -9.63 -8.94 20.48
CA ALA A 57 -8.61 -9.98 20.66
C ALA A 57 -7.93 -9.93 22.04
N ASN A 58 -7.80 -8.72 22.61
CA ASN A 58 -7.28 -8.51 23.97
C ASN A 58 -8.35 -8.65 25.06
N GLY A 59 -9.55 -9.15 24.71
CA GLY A 59 -10.64 -9.37 25.65
C GLY A 59 -11.40 -8.11 26.03
N LEU A 60 -11.18 -6.98 25.37
CA LEU A 60 -11.96 -5.77 25.54
C LEU A 60 -13.24 -5.89 24.68
N THR A 61 -14.23 -6.64 25.20
CA THR A 61 -15.55 -6.76 24.59
C THR A 61 -16.44 -5.59 25.01
N PRO A 62 -17.55 -5.30 24.28
CA PRO A 62 -18.53 -4.30 24.71
C PRO A 62 -19.02 -4.53 26.15
N ASP A 63 -19.21 -5.78 26.55
CA ASP A 63 -19.60 -6.18 27.91
C ASP A 63 -18.52 -5.95 28.98
N ILE A 64 -17.24 -5.92 28.59
CA ILE A 64 -16.13 -5.63 29.51
C ILE A 64 -15.90 -4.11 29.59
N LEU A 65 -16.00 -3.42 28.45
CA LEU A 65 -15.93 -1.96 28.40
C LEU A 65 -17.03 -1.30 29.26
N SER A 66 -18.25 -1.84 29.22
CA SER A 66 -19.37 -1.34 30.04
C SER A 66 -19.21 -1.58 31.54
N LYS A 67 -18.27 -2.43 31.95
CA LYS A 67 -17.94 -2.67 33.37
C LYS A 67 -16.79 -1.78 33.86
N ILE A 68 -16.04 -1.18 32.95
CA ILE A 68 -14.89 -0.31 33.24
C ILE A 68 -15.31 1.17 33.23
N LEU A 69 -16.32 1.53 32.43
CA LEU A 69 -16.97 2.85 32.38
C LEU A 69 -18.10 2.95 33.40
#